data_AF-A0A941ZY04-F1
#
_entry.id   AF-A0A941ZY04-F1
#
_cell.length_a   1.000
_cell.length_b   1.000
_cell.length_c   1.000
_cell.angle_alpha   90.00
_cell.angle_beta   90.00
_cell.angle_gamma   90.00
#
_symmetry.space_group_name_H-M   'P 1'
#
loop_
_entity.id
_entity.type
_entity.pdbx_description
1 polymer ?
#
loop_
_entity_poly.entity_id
_entity_poly.type
_entity_poly.pdbx_seq_one_letter_code
_entity_poly.pdbx_strand_id
1 'polypeptide(L)'
;AGEEKAVARHELRLKFADLAETASYLLKARGRFCMIYHPERLPEVIDTLRSNRLEPKRIRFVHNDIHAVSKMVLIEAVKGGRAGIRVEKPLFMYNEKGGYTDEVNVMYGKSGQW
;
A
#
# COMPACT_ATOMS: atom_id res chain seq x y z
N ALA A 1 -11.50 -19.32 -7.19
CA ALA A 1 -10.44 -18.29 -7.18
C ALA A 1 -10.79 -16.97 -7.92
N GLY A 2 -11.93 -16.88 -8.63
CA GLY A 2 -12.34 -15.63 -9.32
C GLY A 2 -13.20 -14.69 -8.47
N GLU A 3 -14.00 -15.25 -7.55
CA GLU A 3 -15.02 -14.52 -6.79
C GLU A 3 -14.42 -13.59 -5.73
N GLU A 4 -13.46 -14.08 -4.93
CA GLU A 4 -12.71 -13.26 -3.96
C GLU A 4 -11.93 -12.10 -4.61
N LYS A 5 -11.39 -12.37 -5.82
CA LYS A 5 -10.67 -11.39 -6.64
C LYS A 5 -11.58 -10.28 -7.16
N ALA A 6 -12.87 -10.56 -7.37
CA ALA A 6 -13.87 -9.56 -7.75
C ALA A 6 -14.38 -8.81 -6.51
N VAL A 7 -14.61 -9.51 -5.39
CA VAL A 7 -15.06 -8.93 -4.11
C VAL A 7 -14.06 -7.91 -3.57
N ALA A 8 -12.75 -8.20 -3.62
CA ALA A 8 -11.71 -7.27 -3.19
C ALA A 8 -11.53 -6.08 -4.15
N ARG A 9 -11.82 -6.26 -5.45
CA ARG A 9 -11.72 -5.20 -6.46
C ARG A 9 -12.94 -4.29 -6.55
N HIS A 10 -14.09 -4.75 -6.09
CA HIS A 10 -15.35 -4.00 -6.18
C HIS A 10 -15.89 -3.58 -4.81
N GLU A 11 -15.15 -3.83 -3.72
CA GLU A 11 -15.56 -3.47 -2.35
C GLU A 11 -16.99 -3.89 -1.97
N LEU A 12 -17.50 -4.96 -2.58
CA LEU A 12 -18.92 -5.32 -2.50
C LEU A 12 -19.37 -5.77 -1.09
N ARG A 13 -18.44 -6.06 -0.18
CA ARG A 13 -18.73 -6.52 1.20
C ARG A 13 -18.00 -5.78 2.32
N LEU A 14 -16.94 -5.04 2.01
CA LEU A 14 -16.19 -4.24 2.98
C LEU A 14 -15.80 -2.93 2.29
N LYS A 15 -16.46 -1.83 2.68
CA LYS A 15 -16.14 -0.51 2.15
C LYS A 15 -14.84 -0.04 2.79
N PHE A 16 -14.00 0.64 2.02
CA PHE A 16 -12.74 1.15 2.57
C PHE A 16 -12.94 2.12 3.75
N ALA A 17 -14.06 2.86 3.75
CA ALA A 17 -14.45 3.74 4.86
C ALA A 17 -14.57 2.99 6.19
N ASP A 18 -15.28 1.86 6.21
CA ASP A 18 -15.49 1.05 7.42
C ASP A 18 -14.15 0.48 7.95
N LEU A 19 -13.27 0.09 7.03
CA LEU A 19 -11.92 -0.38 7.36
C LEU A 19 -11.08 0.73 7.98
N ALA A 20 -11.08 1.92 7.39
CA ALA A 20 -10.32 3.08 7.87
C ALA A 20 -10.83 3.56 9.24
N GLU A 21 -12.14 3.57 9.45
CA GLU A 21 -12.76 3.88 10.74
C GLU A 21 -12.33 2.87 11.81
N THR A 22 -12.47 1.57 11.52
CA THR A 22 -12.10 0.49 12.44
C THR A 22 -10.61 0.53 12.77
N ALA A 23 -9.75 0.72 11.76
CA ALA A 23 -8.31 0.86 11.97
C ALA A 23 -7.99 2.06 12.85
N SER A 24 -8.63 3.21 12.61
CA SER A 24 -8.47 4.39 13.45
C SER A 24 -8.93 4.11 14.88
N TYR A 25 -10.08 3.46 15.10
CA TYR A 25 -10.57 3.10 16.42
C TYR A 25 -9.58 2.24 17.21
N LEU A 26 -9.07 1.16 16.59
CA LEU A 26 -8.18 0.18 17.23
C LEU A 26 -6.76 0.72 17.49
N LEU A 27 -6.30 1.68 16.69
CA LEU A 27 -4.94 2.22 16.85
C LEU A 27 -4.84 3.15 18.06
N LYS A 28 -3.77 2.98 18.85
CA LYS A 28 -3.34 3.99 19.82
C LYS A 28 -2.91 5.28 19.12
N ALA A 29 -2.84 6.38 19.87
CA ALA A 29 -2.30 7.64 19.34
C ALA A 29 -0.91 7.41 18.70
N ARG A 30 -0.69 7.95 17.50
CA ARG A 30 0.51 7.73 16.67
C ARG A 30 0.76 6.28 16.24
N GLY A 31 -0.23 5.40 16.38
CA GLY A 31 -0.22 4.06 15.79
C GLY A 31 -0.20 4.12 14.26
N ARG A 32 0.34 3.07 13.63
CA ARG A 32 0.53 2.97 12.18
C ARG A 32 -0.47 2.00 11.57
N PHE A 33 -1.04 2.39 10.43
CA PHE A 33 -1.85 1.55 9.55
C PHE A 33 -1.11 1.40 8.22
N CYS A 34 -0.84 0.16 7.79
CA CYS A 34 -0.15 -0.12 6.53
C CYS A 34 -1.05 -0.95 5.62
N MET A 35 -1.10 -0.61 4.34
CA MET A 35 -1.93 -1.31 3.35
C MET A 35 -1.31 -1.31 1.96
N ILE A 36 -1.82 -2.19 1.10
CA ILE A 36 -1.55 -2.22 -0.34
C ILE A 36 -2.86 -1.95 -1.06
N TYR A 37 -2.82 -1.13 -2.11
CA TYR A 37 -4.01 -0.80 -2.89
C TYR A 37 -3.71 -0.65 -4.39
N HIS A 38 -4.77 -0.55 -5.20
CA HIS A 38 -4.60 -0.22 -6.62
C HIS A 38 -4.42 1.30 -6.80
N PRO A 39 -3.42 1.78 -7.58
CA PRO A 39 -3.14 3.21 -7.71
C PRO A 39 -4.30 4.05 -8.25
N GLU A 40 -5.22 3.48 -9.02
CA GLU A 40 -6.36 4.21 -9.62
C GLU A 40 -7.30 4.80 -8.56
N ARG A 41 -7.37 4.19 -7.37
CA ARG A 41 -8.22 4.62 -6.26
C ARG A 41 -7.44 5.40 -5.19
N LEU A 42 -6.18 5.72 -5.45
CA LEU A 42 -5.34 6.43 -4.50
C LEU A 42 -5.95 7.76 -4.00
N PRO A 43 -6.61 8.59 -4.84
CA PRO A 43 -7.26 9.81 -4.35
C PRO A 43 -8.32 9.52 -3.28
N GLU A 44 -9.25 8.60 -3.56
CA GLU A 44 -10.32 8.19 -2.65
C GLU A 44 -9.76 7.59 -1.34
N VAL A 45 -8.70 6.79 -1.45
CA VAL A 45 -8.03 6.19 -0.30
C VAL A 45 -7.40 7.26 0.59
N ILE A 46 -6.71 8.25 0.01
CA ILE A 46 -6.10 9.36 0.76
C ILE A 46 -7.19 10.15 1.50
N ASP A 47 -8.26 10.52 0.81
CA ASP A 47 -9.35 11.32 1.40
C ASP A 47 -10.06 10.56 2.53
N THR A 48 -10.29 9.26 2.35
CA THR A 48 -10.92 8.40 3.36
C THR A 48 -10.03 8.24 4.60
N LEU A 49 -8.73 8.03 4.42
CA LEU A 49 -7.77 7.94 5.52
C LEU A 49 -7.75 9.25 6.34
N ARG A 50 -7.63 10.40 5.67
CA ARG A 50 -7.59 11.71 6.33
C ARG A 50 -8.88 12.01 7.08
N SER A 51 -10.03 11.68 6.49
CA SER A 51 -11.35 11.82 7.15
C SER A 51 -11.45 10.99 8.44
N ASN A 52 -10.72 9.87 8.52
CA ASN A 52 -10.65 8.99 9.69
C ASN A 52 -9.47 9.29 10.63
N ARG A 53 -8.86 10.49 10.54
CA ARG A 53 -7.68 10.90 11.34
C ARG A 53 -6.45 10.01 11.15
N LEU A 54 -6.38 9.26 10.05
CA LEU A 54 -5.21 8.50 9.63
C LEU A 54 -4.48 9.32 8.57
N GLU A 55 -3.41 10.00 8.95
CA GLU A 55 -2.68 10.85 8.00
C GLU A 55 -1.69 9.99 7.20
N PRO A 56 -1.77 9.93 5.86
CA PRO A 56 -0.77 9.23 5.04
C PRO A 56 0.62 9.83 5.26
N LYS A 57 1.59 8.99 5.62
CA LYS A 57 2.97 9.41 5.92
C LYS A 57 3.98 8.86 4.93
N ARG A 58 3.73 7.69 4.34
CA ARG A 58 4.66 7.07 3.40
C ARG A 58 3.91 6.34 2.30
N ILE A 59 4.34 6.54 1.05
CA ILE A 59 3.81 5.87 -0.13
C ILE A 59 4.96 5.25 -0.92
N ARG A 60 4.76 4.04 -1.45
CA ARG A 60 5.69 3.41 -2.38
C ARG A 60 4.93 2.73 -3.53
N PHE A 61 5.20 3.14 -4.76
CA PHE A 61 4.63 2.52 -5.95
C PHE A 61 5.36 1.22 -6.30
N VAL A 62 4.61 0.22 -6.76
CA VAL A 62 5.14 -1.08 -7.15
C VAL A 62 4.82 -1.34 -8.61
N HIS A 63 5.90 -1.52 -9.37
CA HIS A 63 5.90 -1.70 -10.80
C HIS A 63 6.43 -3.10 -11.13
N ASN A 64 5.95 -3.68 -12.23
CA ASN A 64 6.53 -4.92 -12.72
C ASN A 64 7.99 -4.73 -13.13
N ASP A 65 8.26 -3.68 -13.90
CA ASP A 65 9.57 -3.28 -14.42
C ASP A 65 9.62 -1.75 -14.58
N ILE A 66 10.73 -1.22 -15.07
CA ILE A 66 10.97 0.23 -15.21
C ILE A 66 10.10 0.91 -16.28
N HIS A 67 9.49 0.15 -17.19
CA HIS A 67 8.65 0.66 -18.27
C HIS A 67 7.15 0.49 -17.97
N ALA A 68 6.80 -0.34 -16.99
CA ALA A 68 5.43 -0.61 -16.61
C ALA A 68 4.83 0.50 -15.71
N VAL A 69 3.54 0.78 -15.93
CA VAL A 69 2.73 1.54 -14.98
C VAL A 69 2.59 0.76 -13.66
N SER A 70 2.54 1.49 -12.55
CA SER A 70 2.34 0.90 -11.23
C SER A 70 1.01 0.16 -11.16
N LYS A 71 1.04 -1.09 -10.67
CA LYS A 71 -0.18 -1.88 -10.43
C LYS A 71 -0.59 -1.89 -8.97
N MET A 72 0.32 -1.53 -8.07
CA MET A 72 0.06 -1.49 -6.64
C MET A 72 0.73 -0.28 -6.00
N VAL A 73 0.14 0.21 -4.92
CA VAL A 73 0.72 1.26 -4.08
C VAL A 73 0.69 0.80 -2.63
N LEU A 74 1.85 0.82 -1.98
CA LEU A 74 2.01 0.61 -0.55
C LEU A 74 1.78 1.94 0.15
N ILE A 75 0.96 1.95 1.20
CA ILE A 75 0.61 3.16 1.95
C ILE A 75 0.79 2.88 3.44
N GLU A 76 1.47 3.76 4.14
CA GLU A 76 1.50 3.84 5.60
C GLU A 76 0.83 5.14 6.04
N ALA A 77 -0.13 5.04 6.95
CA ALA A 77 -0.81 6.16 7.59
C ALA A 77 -0.63 6.12 9.11
N VAL A 78 -0.70 7.28 9.76
CA VAL A 78 -0.50 7.44 11.21
C VAL A 78 -1.71 8.11 11.86
N LYS A 79 -2.25 7.50 12.91
CA LYS A 79 -3.37 8.08 13.68
C LYS A 79 -2.96 9.36 14.38
N GLY A 80 -3.64 10.46 14.04
CA GLY A 80 -3.35 11.80 14.56
C GLY A 80 -2.01 12.35 14.07
N GLY A 81 -1.50 11.86 12.93
CA GLY A 81 -0.31 12.41 12.29
C GLY A 81 -0.54 13.84 11.79
N ARG A 82 0.54 14.62 11.69
CA ARG A 82 0.52 15.92 11.01
C ARG A 82 0.73 15.73 9.51
N ALA A 83 0.25 16.69 8.72
CA ALA A 83 0.41 16.72 7.28
C ALA A 83 1.86 16.51 6.83
N GLY A 84 2.00 15.92 5.64
CA GLY A 84 3.28 15.67 4.99
C GLY A 84 3.48 14.18 4.74
N ILE A 85 3.80 13.86 3.48
CA ILE A 85 3.91 12.51 2.97
C ILE A 85 5.28 12.32 2.31
N ARG A 86 5.92 11.18 2.56
CA ARG A 86 7.13 10.77 1.86
C ARG A 86 6.76 9.81 0.74
N VAL A 87 7.18 10.13 -0.47
CA VAL A 87 7.13 9.19 -1.61
C VAL A 87 8.48 8.47 -1.68
N GLU A 88 8.47 7.18 -1.45
CA GLU A 88 9.66 6.32 -1.54
C GLU A 88 10.03 6.05 -3.00
N LYS A 89 11.28 5.64 -3.22
CA LYS A 89 11.71 5.13 -4.53
C LYS A 89 10.78 3.97 -4.95
N PRO A 90 10.39 3.87 -6.23
CA PRO A 90 9.55 2.78 -6.70
C PRO A 90 10.18 1.42 -6.39
N LEU A 91 9.33 0.40 -6.20
CA LEU A 91 9.76 -0.99 -6.14
C LEU A 91 9.53 -1.62 -7.51
N PHE A 92 10.60 -2.07 -8.15
CA PHE A 92 10.53 -2.85 -9.40
C PHE A 92 10.60 -4.33 -9.07
N MET A 93 9.61 -5.09 -9.50
CA MET A 93 9.54 -6.52 -9.20
C MET A 93 10.58 -7.31 -9.97
N TYR A 94 10.70 -7.05 -11.28
CA TYR A 94 11.52 -7.82 -12.20
C TYR A 94 12.60 -6.95 -12.86
N ASN A 95 13.74 -7.58 -13.16
CA ASN A 95 14.81 -6.99 -13.95
C ASN A 95 14.61 -7.29 -15.45
N GLU A 96 15.45 -6.72 -16.31
CA GLU A 96 15.39 -6.90 -17.77
C GLU A 96 15.58 -8.35 -18.23
N LYS A 97 16.17 -9.21 -17.37
CA LYS A 97 16.38 -10.64 -17.65
C LYS A 97 15.18 -11.50 -17.23
N GLY A 98 14.09 -10.89 -16.77
CA GLY A 98 12.88 -11.58 -16.32
C GLY A 98 12.95 -12.20 -14.92
N GLY A 99 14.08 -12.05 -14.21
CA GLY A 99 14.23 -12.47 -12.82
C GLY A 99 13.78 -11.39 -11.83
N TYR A 100 13.57 -11.74 -10.56
CA TYR A 100 13.33 -10.73 -9.52
C TYR A 100 14.52 -9.78 -9.36
N THR A 101 14.26 -8.52 -9.04
CA THR A 101 15.30 -7.57 -8.68
C THR A 101 15.99 -7.98 -7.37
N ASP A 102 17.22 -7.49 -7.17
CA ASP A 102 17.99 -7.79 -5.94
C ASP A 102 17.25 -7.34 -4.69
N GLU A 103 16.58 -6.18 -4.75
CA GLU A 103 15.77 -5.67 -3.65
C GLU A 103 14.64 -6.66 -3.27
N VAL A 104 13.94 -7.23 -4.25
CA VAL A 104 12.88 -8.21 -4.00
C VAL A 104 13.46 -9.55 -3.51
N ASN A 105 14.60 -9.98 -4.03
CA ASN A 105 15.27 -11.20 -3.56
C ASN A 105 15.68 -11.08 -2.09
N VAL A 106 16.15 -9.91 -1.66
CA VAL A 106 16.44 -9.61 -0.24
C VAL A 106 15.16 -9.68 0.59
N MET A 107 14.06 -9.06 0.13
CA MET A 107 12.76 -9.11 0.84
C MET A 107 12.22 -10.54 1.00
N TYR A 108 12.47 -11.42 0.03
CA TYR A 108 12.06 -12.82 0.07
C TYR A 108 13.06 -13.75 0.77
N GLY A 109 14.14 -13.21 1.35
CA GLY A 109 15.14 -14.00 2.08
C GLY A 109 15.96 -14.94 1.19
N LYS A 110 16.03 -14.67 -0.12
CA LYS A 110 16.82 -15.47 -1.09
C LYS A 110 18.28 -15.05 -1.15
N SER A 111 18.64 -13.95 -0.51
CA SER A 111 20.03 -13.62 -0.18
C SER A 111 20.40 -14.35 1.11
N GLY A 112 21.29 -15.33 1.04
CA GLY A 112 21.73 -16.17 2.17
C GLY A 112 22.55 -15.42 3.22
N GLN A 113 21.92 -14.48 3.92
CA GLN A 113 22.47 -13.82 5.11
C GLN A 113 21.34 -13.61 6.13
N TRP A 114 21.21 -14.58 7.04
CA TRP A 114 20.61 -14.42 8.37
C TRP A 114 21.63 -14.93 9.38
#